data_AF-A0A5B8BPW2-F1
#
_entry.id   AF-A0A5B8BPW2-F1
#
_cell.length_a   1.000
_cell.length_b   1.000
_cell.length_c   1.000
_cell.angle_alpha   90.00
_cell.angle_beta   90.00
_cell.angle_gamma   90.00
#
_symmetry.space_group_name_H-M   'P 1'
#
loop_
_entity.id
_entity.type
_entity.pdbx_description
1 polymer ?
#
loop_
_entity_poly.entity_id
_entity_poly.type
_entity_poly.pdbx_seq_one_letter_code
_entity_poly.pdbx_strand_id
1 'polypeptide(L)'
;MTRLLPVVFALLTATPALAESYACTVQDFTTFSRDDTGFIEANKRKTYDLTIDGDTITLAMHSQDFESNTYSYTVTRRAFLDTIARRADSSGVNLLVLPPRPAATLARDGHFSATLSVQSNHYTNSWLLACKAP
;
A
#
# COMPACT_ATOMS: atom_id res chain seq x y z
N MET A 1 8.03 -36.65 -50.23
CA MET A 1 6.88 -35.84 -49.75
C MET A 1 7.23 -35.28 -48.39
N THR A 2 7.74 -34.06 -48.33
CA THR A 2 8.23 -33.42 -47.09
C THR A 2 7.22 -32.36 -46.67
N ARG A 3 6.51 -32.60 -45.56
CA ARG A 3 5.53 -31.66 -45.02
C ARG A 3 6.25 -30.62 -44.15
N LEU A 4 6.23 -29.36 -44.58
CA LEU A 4 6.61 -28.20 -43.77
C LEU A 4 5.46 -27.89 -42.81
N LEU A 5 5.71 -27.98 -41.50
CA LEU A 5 4.81 -27.42 -40.48
C LEU A 5 5.03 -25.91 -40.39
N PRO A 6 3.97 -25.08 -40.38
CA PRO A 6 4.12 -23.67 -40.07
C PRO A 6 4.27 -23.50 -38.55
N VAL A 7 5.40 -22.95 -38.12
CA VAL A 7 5.57 -22.45 -36.76
C VAL A 7 4.85 -21.11 -36.69
N VAL A 8 3.65 -21.10 -36.10
CA VAL A 8 2.92 -19.87 -35.78
C VAL A 8 3.56 -19.28 -34.52
N PHE A 9 4.35 -18.23 -34.71
CA PHE A 9 4.97 -17.46 -33.62
C PHE A 9 3.92 -16.49 -33.06
N ALA A 10 3.28 -16.85 -31.95
CA ALA A 10 2.37 -15.96 -31.23
C ALA A 10 3.18 -14.92 -30.46
N LEU A 11 3.22 -13.68 -30.96
CA LEU A 11 3.75 -12.52 -30.26
C LEU A 11 2.78 -12.14 -29.12
N LEU A 12 3.06 -12.61 -27.89
CA LEU A 12 2.42 -12.06 -26.70
C LEU A 12 2.93 -10.63 -26.47
N THR A 13 2.10 -9.65 -26.78
CA THR A 13 2.33 -8.27 -26.36
C THR A 13 2.09 -8.19 -24.85
N ALA A 14 3.16 -8.27 -24.06
CA ALA A 14 3.09 -7.93 -22.63
C ALA A 14 2.85 -6.43 -22.52
N THR A 15 1.61 -6.02 -22.25
CA THR A 15 1.33 -4.66 -21.79
C THR A 15 1.99 -4.48 -20.42
N PRO A 16 2.92 -3.52 -20.25
CA PRO A 16 3.42 -3.21 -18.92
C PRO A 16 2.22 -2.76 -18.07
N ALA A 17 2.00 -3.43 -16.94
CA ALA A 17 1.05 -2.94 -15.95
C ALA A 17 1.60 -1.62 -15.42
N LEU A 18 0.95 -0.50 -15.73
CA LEU A 18 1.32 0.81 -15.19
C LEU A 18 1.11 0.79 -13.67
N ALA A 19 2.06 1.36 -12.94
CA ALA A 19 1.93 1.56 -11.51
C ALA A 19 0.73 2.48 -11.21
N GLU A 20 -0.05 2.13 -10.19
CA GLU A 20 -1.23 2.89 -9.76
C GLU A 20 -0.87 3.74 -8.55
N SER A 21 -1.22 5.02 -8.58
CA SER A 21 -0.92 5.96 -7.50
C SER A 21 -2.18 6.50 -6.84
N TYR A 22 -2.10 6.74 -5.53
CA TYR A 22 -3.18 7.23 -4.70
C TYR A 22 -2.65 8.21 -3.66
N ALA A 23 -3.40 9.28 -3.41
CA ALA A 23 -3.18 10.17 -2.28
C ALA A 23 -4.03 9.69 -1.09
N CYS A 24 -3.42 9.56 0.08
CA CYS A 24 -4.08 9.09 1.29
C CYS A 24 -3.98 10.09 2.44
N THR A 25 -5.04 10.20 3.23
CA THR A 25 -5.09 10.98 4.48
C THR A 25 -5.44 10.07 5.66
N VAL A 26 -5.01 10.44 6.87
CA VAL A 26 -5.37 9.68 8.07
C VAL A 26 -6.80 10.03 8.48
N GLN A 27 -7.70 9.03 8.48
CA GLN A 27 -9.04 9.16 9.07
C GLN A 27 -8.99 8.98 10.58
N ASP A 28 -8.21 8.00 11.04
CA ASP A 28 -8.10 7.67 12.45
C ASP A 28 -6.71 7.13 12.80
N PHE A 29 -6.33 7.30 14.06
CA PHE A 29 -5.06 6.88 14.61
C PHE A 29 -5.23 6.23 15.97
N THR A 30 -4.71 5.02 16.13
CA THR A 30 -4.68 4.30 17.39
C THR A 30 -3.24 4.05 17.80
N THR A 31 -2.90 4.37 19.05
CA THR A 31 -1.63 4.00 19.67
C THR A 31 -1.92 3.26 20.97
N PHE A 32 -1.14 2.21 21.26
CA PHE A 32 -1.29 1.41 22.47
C PHE A 32 -0.28 1.78 23.57
N SER A 33 0.67 2.66 23.24
CA SER A 33 1.82 2.97 24.11
C SER A 33 1.73 4.32 24.80
N ARG A 34 0.81 5.20 24.37
CA ARG A 34 0.77 6.60 24.81
C ARG A 34 -0.65 7.14 24.80
N ASP A 35 -1.01 7.88 25.85
CA ASP A 35 -2.21 8.73 25.88
C ASP A 35 -1.79 10.20 25.81
N ASP A 36 -1.12 10.55 24.70
CA ASP A 36 -0.60 11.88 24.43
C ASP A 36 -1.40 12.49 23.27
N THR A 37 -2.31 13.41 23.61
CA THR A 37 -3.17 14.10 22.65
C THR A 37 -2.37 14.84 21.58
N GLY A 38 -1.25 15.46 21.94
CA GLY A 38 -0.42 16.21 20.98
C GLY A 38 0.19 15.26 19.94
N PHE A 39 0.71 14.12 20.40
CA PHE A 39 1.22 13.07 19.52
C PHE A 39 0.14 12.45 18.63
N ILE A 40 -1.06 12.20 19.18
CA ILE A 40 -2.20 11.66 18.43
C ILE A 40 -2.60 12.61 17.30
N GLU A 41 -2.79 13.89 17.61
CA GLU A 41 -3.21 14.89 16.61
C GLU A 41 -2.14 15.14 15.55
N ALA A 42 -0.86 15.13 15.93
CA ALA A 42 0.23 15.17 14.95
C ALA A 42 0.20 13.98 13.99
N ASN A 43 -0.13 12.77 14.47
CA ASN A 43 -0.24 11.60 13.62
C ASN A 43 -1.45 11.64 12.68
N LYS A 44 -2.57 12.25 13.11
CA LYS A 44 -3.75 12.46 12.24
C LYS A 44 -3.53 13.48 11.13
N ARG A 45 -2.55 14.39 11.27
CA ARG A 45 -2.19 15.36 10.22
C ARG A 45 -1.31 14.79 9.11
N LYS A 46 -0.84 13.54 9.24
CA LYS A 46 -0.02 12.90 8.21
C LYS A 46 -0.80 12.68 6.93
N THR A 47 -0.11 12.80 5.81
CA THR A 47 -0.60 12.37 4.49
C THR A 47 0.36 11.36 3.90
N TYR A 48 -0.11 10.60 2.92
CA TYR A 48 0.69 9.58 2.27
C TYR A 48 0.45 9.54 0.77
N ASP A 49 1.50 9.34 -0.01
CA ASP A 49 1.39 8.88 -1.39
C ASP A 49 1.61 7.38 -1.43
N LEU A 50 0.62 6.66 -1.96
CA LEU A 50 0.61 5.21 -2.08
C LEU A 50 0.73 4.82 -3.54
N THR A 51 1.81 4.12 -3.90
CA THR A 51 2.01 3.58 -5.24
C THR A 51 2.00 2.06 -5.20
N ILE A 52 1.27 1.49 -6.13
CA ILE A 52 1.04 0.06 -6.30
C ILE A 52 1.69 -0.35 -7.62
N ASP A 53 2.70 -1.22 -7.56
CA ASP A 53 3.38 -1.76 -8.73
C ASP A 53 3.58 -3.27 -8.57
N GLY A 54 2.72 -4.05 -9.23
CA GLY A 54 2.66 -5.50 -9.04
C GLY A 54 2.52 -5.84 -7.55
N ASP A 55 3.46 -6.65 -7.06
CA ASP A 55 3.58 -7.10 -5.66
C ASP A 55 4.41 -6.16 -4.76
N THR A 56 4.80 -4.99 -5.26
CA THR A 56 5.43 -3.93 -4.47
C THR A 56 4.43 -2.83 -4.19
N ILE A 57 4.40 -2.34 -2.96
CA ILE A 57 3.65 -1.14 -2.58
C ILE A 57 4.63 -0.16 -1.95
N THR A 58 4.71 1.04 -2.49
CA THR A 58 5.51 2.13 -1.93
C THR A 58 4.57 3.10 -1.22
N LEU A 59 4.92 3.48 0.00
CA LEU A 59 4.18 4.44 0.81
C LEU A 59 5.13 5.55 1.24
N ALA A 60 4.96 6.74 0.68
CA ALA A 60 5.69 7.95 1.08
C ALA A 60 4.83 8.75 2.06
N MET A 61 5.33 8.94 3.27
CA MET A 61 4.69 9.72 4.32
C MET A 61 5.18 11.16 4.30
N HIS A 62 4.24 12.10 4.39
CA HIS A 62 4.50 13.52 4.53
C HIS A 62 3.89 14.04 5.82
N SER A 63 4.64 14.88 6.52
CA SER A 63 4.19 15.52 7.75
C SER A 63 4.95 16.83 7.98
N GLN A 64 4.29 17.76 8.67
CA GLN A 64 4.95 18.96 9.20
C GLN A 64 5.54 18.72 10.60
N ASP A 65 5.06 17.67 11.28
CA ASP A 65 5.40 17.35 12.67
C ASP A 65 6.49 16.27 12.79
N PHE A 66 6.72 15.51 11.72
CA PHE A 66 7.66 14.38 11.68
C PHE A 66 8.48 14.41 10.39
N GLU A 67 9.66 13.81 10.43
CA GLU A 67 10.47 13.61 9.22
C GLU A 67 9.73 12.74 8.21
N SER A 68 9.65 13.21 6.96
CA SER A 68 9.10 12.44 5.85
C SER A 68 9.90 11.15 5.64
N ASN A 69 9.19 10.08 5.29
CA ASN A 69 9.80 8.77 5.12
C ASN A 69 9.11 8.00 4.01
N THR A 70 9.86 7.20 3.26
CA THR A 70 9.31 6.33 2.21
C THR A 70 9.63 4.88 2.53
N TYR A 71 8.59 4.04 2.49
CA TYR A 71 8.71 2.62 2.76
C TYR A 71 8.18 1.80 1.60
N SER A 72 8.93 0.75 1.24
CA SER A 72 8.47 -0.29 0.32
C SER A 72 7.99 -1.51 1.10
N TYR A 73 6.86 -2.04 0.68
CA TYR A 73 6.19 -3.22 1.23
C TYR A 73 6.09 -4.27 0.13
N THR A 74 6.29 -5.54 0.50
CA THR A 74 6.05 -6.66 -0.39
C THR A 74 4.68 -7.25 -0.11
N VAL A 75 3.87 -7.44 -1.14
CA VAL A 75 2.58 -8.13 -1.05
C VAL A 75 2.85 -9.59 -0.69
N THR A 76 2.29 -10.01 0.44
CA THR A 76 2.43 -11.38 0.95
C THR A 76 1.18 -12.22 0.71
N ARG A 77 0.04 -11.57 0.51
CA ARG A 77 -1.25 -12.23 0.26
C ARG A 77 -2.18 -11.34 -0.54
N ARG A 78 -2.86 -11.94 -1.51
CA ARG A 78 -4.03 -11.38 -2.20
C ARG A 78 -5.18 -12.35 -2.03
N ALA A 79 -6.18 -11.96 -1.27
CA ALA A 79 -7.39 -12.73 -1.04
C ALA A 79 -8.61 -11.99 -1.60
N PHE A 80 -9.76 -12.66 -1.55
CA PHE A 80 -11.03 -12.08 -1.98
C PHE A 80 -11.45 -10.85 -1.16
N LEU A 81 -11.00 -10.73 0.09
CA LEU A 81 -11.39 -9.65 1.00
C LEU A 81 -10.27 -8.63 1.26
N ASP A 82 -9.02 -8.99 0.99
CA ASP A 82 -7.88 -8.15 1.35
C ASP A 82 -6.65 -8.38 0.45
N THR A 83 -5.82 -7.35 0.39
CA THR A 83 -4.41 -7.45 0.00
C THR A 83 -3.59 -7.09 1.22
N ILE A 84 -2.67 -7.98 1.62
CA ILE A 84 -1.78 -7.76 2.77
C ILE A 84 -0.36 -7.61 2.25
N ALA A 85 0.24 -6.44 2.50
CA ALA A 85 1.63 -6.17 2.25
C ALA A 85 2.40 -6.00 3.56
N ARG A 86 3.66 -6.42 3.56
CA ARG A 86 4.50 -6.45 4.75
C ARG A 86 5.85 -5.84 4.45
N ARG A 87 6.36 -5.11 5.44
CA ARG A 87 7.77 -4.72 5.56
C ARG A 87 8.26 -5.21 6.92
N ALA A 88 9.45 -5.76 6.99
CA ALA A 88 10.07 -6.15 8.26
C ALA A 88 11.57 -5.85 8.20
N ASP A 89 12.08 -5.27 9.28
CA ASP A 89 13.51 -5.01 9.46
C ASP A 89 13.88 -5.16 10.94
N SER A 90 15.10 -4.76 11.32
CA SER A 90 15.57 -4.82 12.71
C SER A 90 14.82 -3.87 13.66
N SER A 91 14.09 -2.88 13.15
CA SER A 91 13.32 -1.92 13.93
C SER A 91 11.88 -2.37 14.19
N GLY A 92 11.35 -3.29 13.38
CA GLY A 92 10.01 -3.81 13.58
C GLY A 92 9.37 -4.43 12.35
N VAL A 93 8.05 -4.59 12.43
CA VAL A 93 7.20 -5.09 11.36
C VAL A 93 6.11 -4.08 11.07
N ASN A 94 5.95 -3.76 9.80
CA ASN A 94 4.84 -2.95 9.30
C ASN A 94 3.95 -3.84 8.44
N LEU A 95 2.64 -3.70 8.63
CA LEU A 95 1.61 -4.35 7.83
C LEU A 95 0.76 -3.27 7.18
N LEU A 96 0.52 -3.42 5.89
CA LEU A 96 -0.40 -2.57 5.13
C LEU A 96 -1.49 -3.46 4.56
N VAL A 97 -2.73 -3.20 4.97
CA VAL A 97 -3.92 -3.93 4.53
C VAL A 97 -4.74 -3.01 3.63
N LEU A 98 -5.04 -3.50 2.44
CA LEU A 98 -5.83 -2.82 1.42
C LEU A 98 -7.03 -3.71 1.03
N PRO A 99 -8.10 -3.16 0.46
CA PRO A 99 -9.16 -3.96 -0.17
C PRO A 99 -8.62 -4.91 -1.27
N PRO A 100 -9.42 -5.89 -1.69
CA PRO A 100 -9.05 -6.85 -2.72
C PRO A 100 -8.88 -6.14 -4.07
N ARG A 101 -7.82 -6.49 -4.82
CA ARG A 101 -7.61 -6.07 -6.21
C ARG A 101 -8.38 -7.00 -7.16
N PRO A 102 -8.88 -6.52 -8.32
CA PRO A 102 -8.06 -5.90 -9.37
C PRO A 102 -8.08 -4.37 -9.36
N ALA A 103 -6.94 -3.77 -9.72
CA ALA A 103 -6.73 -2.41 -10.23
C ALA A 103 -8.00 -1.73 -10.80
N ALA A 104 -8.67 -2.42 -11.73
CA ALA A 104 -9.86 -1.94 -12.44
C ALA A 104 -11.09 -1.68 -11.56
N THR A 105 -11.20 -2.29 -10.37
CA THR A 105 -12.36 -2.11 -9.48
C THR A 105 -12.14 -0.95 -8.52
N LEU A 106 -10.91 -0.75 -8.03
CA LEU A 106 -10.53 0.44 -7.27
C LEU A 106 -10.58 1.71 -8.11
N ALA A 107 -10.30 1.60 -9.41
CA ALA A 107 -10.37 2.72 -10.35
C ALA A 107 -11.80 3.22 -10.64
N ARG A 108 -12.85 2.42 -10.39
CA ARG A 108 -14.25 2.86 -10.68
C ARG A 108 -14.75 3.88 -9.68
N ASP A 109 -14.47 3.65 -8.40
CA ASP A 109 -14.89 4.56 -7.34
C ASP A 109 -13.73 5.49 -6.96
N GLY A 110 -12.49 5.16 -7.33
CA GLY A 110 -11.31 5.97 -7.11
C GLY A 110 -10.99 6.20 -5.63
N HIS A 111 -11.70 5.55 -4.71
CA HIS A 111 -11.63 5.75 -3.26
C HIS A 111 -11.57 4.40 -2.54
N PHE A 112 -10.74 4.30 -1.51
CA PHE A 112 -10.75 3.14 -0.61
C PHE A 112 -10.20 3.48 0.77
N SER A 113 -10.38 2.57 1.72
CA SER A 113 -9.71 2.64 3.01
C SER A 113 -8.57 1.62 3.10
N ALA A 114 -7.46 1.99 3.70
CA ALA A 114 -6.36 1.09 4.01
C ALA A 114 -5.98 1.19 5.49
N THR A 115 -5.39 0.14 6.03
CA THR A 115 -4.86 0.16 7.39
C THR A 115 -3.36 -0.04 7.35
N LEU A 116 -2.62 0.92 7.89
CA LEU A 116 -1.19 0.79 8.16
C LEU A 116 -1.02 0.47 9.64
N SER A 117 -0.34 -0.61 9.97
CA SER A 117 0.07 -0.93 11.34
C SER A 117 1.58 -1.01 11.41
N VAL A 118 2.18 -0.34 12.38
CA VAL A 118 3.62 -0.33 12.64
C VAL A 118 3.84 -0.83 14.05
N GLN A 119 4.57 -1.93 14.16
CA GLN A 119 4.91 -2.57 15.41
C GLN A 119 6.42 -2.61 15.57
N SER A 120 6.92 -2.09 16.69
CA SER A 120 8.30 -2.24 17.15
C SER A 120 8.32 -2.94 18.51
N ASN A 121 9.52 -3.09 19.08
CA ASN A 121 9.66 -3.59 20.45
C ASN A 121 9.12 -2.62 21.52
N HIS A 122 8.80 -1.38 21.15
CA HIS A 122 8.44 -0.32 22.10
C HIS A 122 7.02 0.23 21.92
N TYR A 123 6.44 0.07 20.74
CA TYR A 123 5.12 0.63 20.45
C TYR A 123 4.41 -0.16 19.36
N THR A 124 3.08 -0.03 19.36
CA THR A 124 2.23 -0.45 18.24
C THR A 124 1.32 0.72 17.92
N ASN A 125 1.35 1.12 16.66
CA ASN A 125 0.56 2.23 16.14
C ASN A 125 -0.20 1.75 14.90
N SER A 126 -1.42 2.23 14.73
CA SER A 126 -2.25 1.93 13.57
C SER A 126 -2.87 3.20 13.01
N TRP A 127 -2.87 3.34 11.69
CA TRP A 127 -3.51 4.43 10.96
C TRP A 127 -4.57 3.83 10.03
N LEU A 128 -5.80 4.32 10.15
CA LEU A 128 -6.82 4.14 9.13
C LEU A 128 -6.67 5.25 8.10
N LEU A 129 -6.45 4.88 6.85
CA LEU A 129 -6.16 5.78 5.74
C LEU A 129 -7.37 5.87 4.80
N ALA A 130 -7.79 7.08 4.42
CA ALA A 130 -8.65 7.32 3.26
C ALA A 130 -7.77 7.54 2.05
N CYS A 131 -7.82 6.67 1.05
CA CYS A 131 -7.04 6.80 -0.17
C CYS A 131 -7.93 7.17 -1.35
N LYS A 132 -7.42 8.02 -2.25
CA LYS A 132 -8.07 8.43 -3.48
C LYS A 132 -7.09 8.43 -4.65
N ALA A 133 -7.53 8.01 -5.83
CA ALA A 133 -6.80 8.25 -7.08
C ALA A 133 -6.64 9.78 -7.30
N PRO A 134 -5.49 10.23 -7.85
CA PRO A 134 -5.23 11.65 -8.09
C PRO A 134 -6.27 12.31 -9.02
#